data_AF-A0A8J1TFT3-F1
#
_entry.id   AF-A0A8J1TFT3-F1
#
_cell.length_a   1.000
_cell.length_b   1.000
_cell.length_c   1.000
_cell.angle_alpha   90.00
_cell.angle_beta   90.00
_cell.angle_gamma   90.00
#
_symmetry.space_group_name_H-M   'P 1'
#
loop_
_entity.id
_entity.type
_entity.pdbx_description
1 polymer ?
#
loop_
_entity_poly.entity_id
_entity_poly.type
_entity_poly.pdbx_seq_one_letter_code
_entity_poly.pdbx_strand_id
1 'polypeptide(L)'
;MSTKRQFKTVNEDEIQVILDSRESANTKKQIAKAERAFNDFLSQNNVREDFENLEREDICENLIEFFSGIRKGDEKYKTNSLVSFKYGITKYLAANSDIDLKNDAAFLRFRQIFDALLCQNKKDGYGSTDHKEPIEEEDIQKLYGGTT
;
A
#
# COMPACT_ATOMS: atom_id res chain seq x y z
N MET A 1 -45.59 -2.91 26.97
CA MET A 1 -44.72 -2.20 26.01
C MET A 1 -43.41 -2.96 25.93
N SER A 2 -43.12 -3.61 24.80
CA SER A 2 -41.91 -4.43 24.64
C SER A 2 -40.76 -3.52 24.22
N THR A 3 -39.74 -3.39 25.08
CA THR A 3 -38.58 -2.52 24.85
C THR A 3 -37.78 -3.09 23.68
N LYS A 4 -37.88 -2.46 22.50
CA LYS A 4 -37.01 -2.77 21.36
C LYS A 4 -35.57 -2.49 21.77
N ARG A 5 -34.78 -3.53 22.00
CA ARG A 5 -33.32 -3.37 22.14
C ARG A 5 -32.77 -2.87 20.79
N GLN A 6 -32.18 -1.68 20.80
CA GLN A 6 -31.51 -1.10 19.62
C GLN A 6 -30.16 -1.79 19.30
N PHE A 7 -29.60 -2.53 20.26
CA PHE A 7 -28.27 -3.13 20.13
C PHE A 7 -28.33 -4.65 20.32
N LYS A 8 -27.67 -5.37 19.42
CA LYS A 8 -27.37 -6.80 19.56
C LYS A 8 -26.14 -6.96 20.45
N THR A 9 -26.15 -7.92 21.35
CA THR A 9 -24.92 -8.35 22.04
C THR A 9 -24.04 -9.07 21.01
N VAL A 10 -22.88 -8.49 20.71
CA VAL A 10 -21.86 -9.06 19.84
C VAL A 10 -20.85 -9.78 20.74
N ASN A 11 -20.46 -11.00 20.39
CA ASN A 11 -19.41 -11.74 21.11
C ASN A 11 -18.04 -11.50 20.48
N GLU A 12 -16.98 -11.97 21.15
CA GLU A 12 -15.60 -11.75 20.70
C GLU A 12 -15.34 -12.34 19.29
N ASP A 13 -15.93 -13.50 18.98
CA ASP A 13 -15.79 -14.13 17.66
C ASP A 13 -16.42 -13.27 16.54
N GLU A 14 -17.59 -12.67 16.78
CA GLU A 14 -18.22 -11.75 15.83
C GLU A 14 -17.40 -10.46 15.68
N ILE A 15 -16.77 -9.97 16.76
CA ILE A 15 -15.83 -8.84 16.70
C ILE A 15 -14.61 -9.22 15.84
N GLN A 16 -14.06 -10.41 16.02
CA GLN A 16 -12.92 -10.89 15.26
C GLN A 16 -13.24 -11.02 13.75
N VAL A 17 -14.43 -11.53 13.41
CA VAL A 17 -14.89 -11.60 12.01
C VAL A 17 -14.99 -10.20 11.39
N ILE A 18 -15.44 -9.20 12.15
CA ILE A 18 -15.48 -7.79 11.69
C ILE A 18 -14.06 -7.26 11.47
N LEU A 19 -13.11 -7.59 12.35
CA LEU A 19 -11.71 -7.20 12.21
C LEU A 19 -11.07 -7.87 10.98
N ASP A 20 -11.31 -9.16 10.76
CA ASP A 20 -10.73 -9.94 9.67
C ASP A 20 -11.28 -9.58 8.29
N SER A 21 -12.53 -9.12 8.25
CA SER A 21 -13.23 -8.65 7.05
C SER A 21 -12.94 -7.20 6.69
N ARG A 22 -12.23 -6.46 7.55
CA ARG A 22 -11.87 -5.05 7.34
C ARG A 22 -11.11 -4.82 6.04
N GLU A 23 -10.19 -5.73 5.70
CA GLU A 23 -9.31 -5.58 4.55
C GLU A 23 -9.76 -6.46 3.39
N SER A 24 -9.98 -5.84 2.23
CA SER A 24 -10.32 -6.56 1.01
C SER A 24 -9.20 -7.52 0.59
N ALA A 25 -9.54 -8.57 -0.16
CA ALA A 25 -8.54 -9.50 -0.72
C ALA A 25 -7.46 -8.78 -1.55
N ASN A 26 -7.84 -7.73 -2.30
CA ASN A 26 -6.89 -6.94 -3.06
C ASN A 26 -5.96 -6.13 -2.15
N THR A 27 -6.48 -5.58 -1.05
CA THR A 27 -5.67 -4.86 -0.07
C THR A 27 -4.65 -5.80 0.59
N LYS A 28 -5.07 -7.00 1.00
CA LYS A 28 -4.18 -8.03 1.57
C LYS A 28 -3.03 -8.37 0.61
N LYS A 29 -3.34 -8.57 -0.68
CA LYS A 29 -2.33 -8.81 -1.72
C LYS A 29 -1.36 -7.63 -1.88
N GLN A 30 -1.87 -6.39 -1.83
CA GLN A 30 -1.03 -5.20 -1.94
C GLN A 30 -0.10 -5.03 -0.74
N ILE A 31 -0.57 -5.35 0.47
CA ILE A 31 0.24 -5.35 1.70
C ILE A 31 1.36 -6.39 1.58
N ALA A 32 1.02 -7.65 1.30
CA ALA A 32 2.00 -8.74 1.16
C ALA A 32 3.02 -8.48 0.05
N LYS A 33 2.59 -7.86 -1.07
CA LYS A 33 3.51 -7.45 -2.14
C LYS A 33 4.51 -6.40 -1.67
N ALA A 34 4.06 -5.42 -0.90
CA ALA A 34 4.90 -4.33 -0.42
C ALA A 34 5.88 -4.79 0.66
N GLU A 35 5.40 -5.60 1.59
CA GLU A 35 6.21 -6.33 2.58
C GLU A 35 7.32 -7.13 1.89
N ARG A 36 6.96 -8.02 0.96
CA ARG A 36 7.94 -8.84 0.25
C ARG A 36 8.99 -8.01 -0.46
N ALA A 37 8.58 -6.96 -1.18
CA ALA A 37 9.52 -6.11 -1.89
C ALA A 37 10.51 -5.40 -0.95
N PHE A 38 10.05 -4.99 0.24
CA PHE A 38 10.90 -4.34 1.22
C PHE A 38 11.83 -5.34 1.92
N ASN A 39 11.34 -6.52 2.29
CA ASN A 39 12.16 -7.61 2.84
C ASN A 39 13.23 -8.10 1.85
N ASP A 40 12.88 -8.22 0.57
CA ASP A 40 13.83 -8.55 -0.50
C ASP A 40 14.93 -7.47 -0.60
N PHE A 41 14.58 -6.19 -0.46
CA PHE A 41 15.55 -5.08 -0.41
C PHE A 41 16.46 -5.15 0.82
N LEU A 42 15.91 -5.38 2.01
CA LEU A 42 16.68 -5.48 3.25
C LEU A 42 17.67 -6.65 3.20
N SER A 43 17.21 -7.80 2.69
CA SER A 43 18.04 -8.98 2.49
C SER A 43 19.22 -8.70 1.55
N GLN A 44 19.00 -7.95 0.48
CA GLN A 44 20.06 -7.53 -0.46
C GLN A 44 21.07 -6.57 0.17
N ASN A 45 20.65 -5.77 1.15
CA ASN A 45 21.50 -4.84 1.89
C ASN A 45 22.08 -5.44 3.18
N ASN A 46 22.05 -6.77 3.32
CA ASN A 46 22.57 -7.52 4.47
C ASN A 46 21.87 -7.23 5.81
N VAL A 47 20.67 -6.67 5.78
CA VAL A 47 19.80 -6.57 6.96
C VAL A 47 19.06 -7.90 7.09
N ARG A 48 19.32 -8.64 8.17
CA ARG A 48 18.80 -10.00 8.40
C ARG A 48 17.64 -10.05 9.40
N GLU A 49 17.30 -8.91 10.00
CA GLU A 49 16.20 -8.78 10.94
C GLU A 49 14.92 -8.41 10.18
N ASP A 50 13.81 -9.00 10.60
CA ASP A 50 12.49 -8.60 10.10
C ASP A 50 12.26 -7.13 10.47
N PHE A 51 11.77 -6.35 9.51
CA PHE A 51 11.82 -4.89 9.62
C PHE A 51 10.91 -4.29 10.68
N GLU A 52 9.91 -5.03 11.16
CA GLU A 52 9.11 -4.69 12.33
C GLU A 52 9.93 -4.66 13.64
N ASN A 53 11.11 -5.30 13.66
CA ASN A 53 11.98 -5.38 14.85
C ASN A 53 13.16 -4.38 14.80
N LEU A 54 13.33 -3.68 13.69
CA LEU A 54 14.39 -2.67 13.55
C LEU A 54 14.05 -1.42 14.37
N GLU A 55 15.09 -0.68 14.77
CA GLU A 55 14.92 0.64 15.37
C GLU A 55 14.28 1.62 14.37
N ARG A 56 13.50 2.58 14.87
CA ARG A 56 12.71 3.50 14.04
C ARG A 56 13.58 4.29 13.07
N GLU A 57 14.76 4.71 13.54
CA GLU A 57 15.76 5.42 12.74
C GLU A 57 16.27 4.54 11.59
N ASP A 58 16.58 3.27 11.86
CA ASP A 58 17.04 2.33 10.84
C ASP A 58 15.94 2.06 9.80
N ILE A 59 14.70 1.89 10.24
CA ILE A 59 13.56 1.76 9.32
C ILE A 59 13.43 3.01 8.45
N CYS A 60 13.56 4.20 9.05
CA CYS A 60 13.47 5.46 8.30
C CYS A 60 14.52 5.54 7.19
N GLU A 61 15.78 5.24 7.50
CA GLU A 61 16.87 5.26 6.51
C GLU A 61 16.68 4.20 5.42
N ASN A 62 16.32 2.97 5.79
CA ASN A 62 16.05 1.90 4.84
C ASN A 62 14.86 2.23 3.92
N LEU A 63 13.80 2.88 4.43
CA LEU A 63 12.68 3.34 3.60
C LEU A 63 13.13 4.41 2.60
N ILE A 64 13.95 5.37 3.03
CA ILE A 64 14.49 6.41 2.14
C ILE A 64 15.27 5.77 1.00
N GLU A 65 16.17 4.85 1.31
CA GLU A 65 16.99 4.17 0.32
C GLU A 65 16.15 3.29 -0.61
N PHE A 66 15.24 2.49 -0.04
CA PHE A 66 14.32 1.65 -0.80
C PHE A 66 13.49 2.45 -1.81
N PHE A 67 12.83 3.54 -1.39
CA PHE A 67 11.99 4.33 -2.28
C PHE A 67 12.78 5.14 -3.31
N SER A 68 14.04 5.47 -3.01
CA SER A 68 14.95 6.11 -3.97
C SER A 68 15.44 5.11 -5.03
N GLY A 69 15.67 3.87 -4.62
CA GLY A 69 16.29 2.81 -5.41
C GLY A 69 15.32 1.90 -6.16
N ILE A 70 14.07 1.75 -5.72
CA ILE A 70 13.16 0.73 -6.27
C ILE A 70 12.87 0.95 -7.77
N ARG A 71 13.01 -0.12 -8.57
CA ARG A 71 12.76 -0.13 -10.02
C ARG A 71 11.99 -1.38 -10.45
N LYS A 72 11.31 -1.28 -11.59
CA LYS A 72 10.70 -2.41 -12.29
C LYS A 72 11.61 -2.79 -13.47
N GLY A 73 12.51 -3.74 -13.25
CA GLY A 73 13.65 -3.93 -14.17
C GLY A 73 14.52 -2.68 -14.13
N ASP A 74 14.80 -2.09 -15.30
CA ASP A 74 15.58 -0.84 -15.40
C ASP A 74 14.72 0.44 -15.32
N GLU A 75 13.38 0.32 -15.22
CA GLU A 75 12.46 1.45 -15.26
C GLU A 75 12.03 1.92 -13.87
N LYS A 76 11.82 3.24 -13.70
CA LYS A 76 11.20 3.79 -12.48
C LYS A 76 9.75 3.35 -12.36
N TYR A 77 9.30 3.13 -11.13
CA TYR A 77 7.89 2.92 -10.85
C TYR A 77 7.09 4.21 -11.05
N LYS A 78 5.85 4.09 -11.54
CA LYS A 78 4.90 5.21 -11.55
C LYS A 78 4.61 5.73 -10.14
N THR A 79 4.27 7.01 -10.04
CA THR A 79 3.92 7.69 -8.78
C THR A 79 2.87 6.89 -7.98
N ASN A 80 1.82 6.41 -8.64
CA ASN A 80 0.76 5.63 -7.99
C ASN A 80 1.27 4.30 -7.42
N SER A 81 2.22 3.64 -8.11
CA SER A 81 2.82 2.41 -7.62
C SER A 81 3.66 2.66 -6.35
N LEU A 82 4.43 3.74 -6.31
CA LEU A 82 5.19 4.12 -5.11
C LEU A 82 4.27 4.41 -3.92
N VAL A 83 3.16 5.12 -4.16
CA VAL A 83 2.12 5.36 -3.14
C VAL A 83 1.48 4.05 -2.67
N SER A 84 1.21 3.10 -3.57
CA SER A 84 0.68 1.78 -3.21
C SER A 84 1.69 0.96 -2.38
N PHE A 85 2.99 1.04 -2.68
CA PHE A 85 4.04 0.43 -1.85
C PHE A 85 4.08 1.05 -0.45
N LYS A 86 4.13 2.38 -0.36
CA LYS A 86 4.12 3.09 0.94
C LYS A 86 2.90 2.73 1.77
N TYR A 87 1.72 2.68 1.15
CA TYR A 87 0.49 2.26 1.81
C TYR A 87 0.59 0.83 2.36
N GLY A 88 1.07 -0.11 1.55
CA GLY A 88 1.24 -1.50 1.95
C GLY A 88 2.18 -1.65 3.15
N ILE A 89 3.35 -1.02 3.10
CA ILE A 89 4.33 -1.04 4.20
C ILE A 89 3.75 -0.39 5.46
N THR A 90 3.10 0.78 5.33
CA THR A 90 2.47 1.47 6.48
C THR A 90 1.42 0.59 7.15
N LYS A 91 0.63 -0.15 6.35
CA LYS A 91 -0.39 -1.06 6.87
C LYS A 91 0.20 -2.29 7.53
N TYR A 92 1.28 -2.84 6.96
CA TYR A 92 2.00 -3.95 7.56
C TYR A 92 2.56 -3.59 8.93
N LEU A 93 3.28 -2.46 9.03
CA LEU A 93 3.87 -2.02 10.29
C LEU A 93 2.80 -1.76 11.35
N ALA A 94 1.70 -1.09 11.01
CA ALA A 94 0.61 -0.85 11.95
C ALA A 94 -0.12 -2.13 12.41
N ALA A 95 0.03 -3.25 11.70
CA ALA A 95 -0.58 -4.53 12.05
C ALA A 95 0.37 -5.44 12.86
N ASN A 96 1.68 -5.33 12.65
CA ASN A 96 2.68 -6.23 13.23
C ASN A 96 3.61 -5.56 14.26
N SER A 97 3.52 -4.24 14.43
CA SER A 97 4.36 -3.46 15.35
C SER A 97 3.60 -2.24 15.89
N ASP A 98 4.21 -1.50 16.81
CA ASP A 98 3.73 -0.21 17.32
C ASP A 98 4.19 0.99 16.46
N ILE A 99 4.78 0.73 15.30
CA ILE A 99 5.39 1.75 14.44
C ILE A 99 4.33 2.46 13.59
N ASP A 100 4.24 3.79 13.75
CA ASP A 100 3.33 4.65 12.97
C ASP A 100 4.09 5.58 12.01
N LEU A 101 4.26 5.13 10.77
CA LEU A 101 4.90 5.91 9.69
C LEU A 101 4.24 7.27 9.41
N LYS A 102 2.97 7.45 9.77
CA LYS A 102 2.24 8.68 9.46
C LYS A 102 2.52 9.77 10.49
N ASN A 103 2.50 9.41 11.78
CA ASN A 103 2.50 10.38 12.86
C ASN A 103 3.80 10.42 13.66
N ASP A 104 4.59 9.34 13.65
CA ASP A 104 5.82 9.27 14.44
C ASP A 104 6.87 10.25 13.87
N ALA A 105 7.53 10.98 14.77
CA ALA A 105 8.50 12.02 14.46
C ALA A 105 9.77 11.44 13.81
N ALA A 106 10.14 10.21 14.14
CA ALA A 106 11.30 9.52 13.56
C ALA A 106 11.23 9.45 12.02
N PHE A 107 10.02 9.36 11.45
CA PHE A 107 9.81 9.25 10.00
C PHE A 107 9.58 10.60 9.29
N LEU A 108 9.79 11.75 9.96
CA LEU A 108 9.62 13.06 9.33
C LEU A 108 10.51 13.22 8.10
N ARG A 109 11.77 12.77 8.21
CA ARG A 109 12.74 12.82 7.11
C ARG A 109 12.28 11.95 5.94
N PHE A 110 11.85 10.72 6.20
CA PHE A 110 11.28 9.84 5.17
C PHE A 110 10.08 10.50 4.46
N ARG A 111 9.14 11.11 5.20
CA ARG A 111 7.98 11.78 4.61
C ARG A 111 8.39 12.91 3.65
N GLN A 112 9.32 13.76 4.07
CA GLN A 112 9.82 14.87 3.24
C GLN A 112 10.51 14.37 1.97
N ILE A 113 11.38 13.36 2.09
CA ILE A 113 12.09 12.78 0.95
C ILE A 113 11.12 12.07 0.00
N PHE A 114 10.15 11.32 0.55
CA PHE A 114 9.14 10.64 -0.26
C PHE A 114 8.32 11.63 -1.08
N ASP A 115 7.90 12.76 -0.49
CA ASP A 115 7.16 13.79 -1.22
C ASP A 115 8.02 14.44 -2.31
N ALA A 116 9.31 14.68 -2.03
CA ALA A 116 10.27 15.15 -3.03
C ALA A 116 10.47 14.14 -4.17
N LEU A 117 10.58 12.85 -3.85
CA LEU A 117 10.65 11.76 -4.83
C LEU A 117 9.42 11.73 -5.73
N LEU A 118 8.21 11.84 -5.17
CA LEU A 118 6.97 11.89 -5.97
C LEU A 118 6.95 13.10 -6.90
N CYS A 119 7.39 14.28 -6.42
CA CYS A 119 7.50 15.47 -7.24
C CYS A 119 8.49 15.30 -8.40
N GLN A 120 9.66 14.71 -8.14
CA GLN A 120 10.64 14.41 -9.18
C GLN A 120 10.09 13.39 -10.19
N ASN A 121 9.46 12.33 -9.71
CA ASN A 121 8.92 11.27 -10.56
C ASN A 121 7.83 11.81 -11.52
N LYS A 122 7.02 12.76 -11.05
CA LYS A 122 6.05 13.49 -11.91
C LYS A 122 6.75 14.34 -12.97
N LYS A 123 7.81 15.07 -12.62
CA LYS A 123 8.61 15.86 -13.58
C LYS A 123 9.27 14.98 -14.64
N ASP A 124 9.69 13.78 -14.26
CA ASP A 124 10.30 12.78 -15.14
C ASP A 124 9.29 12.06 -16.03
N GLY A 125 7.98 12.39 -15.96
CA GLY A 125 6.94 11.81 -16.80
C GLY A 125 6.23 10.59 -16.20
N TYR A 126 6.66 10.10 -15.03
CA TYR A 126 6.05 8.93 -14.33
C TYR A 126 4.84 9.30 -13.45
N GLY A 127 4.27 10.48 -13.68
CA GLY A 127 3.05 10.97 -13.05
C GLY A 127 1.77 10.69 -13.85
N SER A 128 1.89 10.25 -15.10
CA SER A 128 0.75 10.05 -16.00
C SER A 128 -0.07 8.81 -15.66
N THR A 129 -1.40 8.97 -15.74
CA THR A 129 -2.35 7.86 -15.67
C THR A 129 -2.52 7.28 -17.06
N ASP A 130 -2.38 5.96 -17.20
CA ASP A 130 -2.75 5.28 -18.44
C ASP A 130 -4.27 5.24 -18.51
N HIS A 131 -4.85 6.02 -19.41
CA HIS A 131 -6.26 5.92 -19.72
C HIS A 131 -6.48 4.69 -20.61
N LYS A 132 -7.56 3.94 -20.33
CA LYS A 132 -8.02 2.91 -21.25
C LYS A 132 -8.42 3.55 -22.57
N GLU A 133 -8.25 2.82 -23.66
CA GLU A 133 -8.73 3.25 -24.97
C GLU A 133 -10.25 3.53 -24.89
N PRO A 134 -10.73 4.55 -25.63
CA PRO A 134 -12.17 4.77 -25.79
C PRO A 134 -12.86 3.49 -26.24
N ILE A 135 -14.08 3.26 -25.75
CA ILE A 135 -14.89 2.15 -26.26
C ILE A 135 -15.31 2.52 -27.67
N GLU A 136 -14.80 1.80 -28.67
CA GLU A 136 -15.15 1.98 -30.07
C GLU A 136 -16.58 1.48 -30.36
N GLU A 137 -17.20 1.97 -31.43
CA GLU A 137 -18.58 1.62 -31.80
C GLU A 137 -18.76 0.10 -31.97
N GLU A 138 -17.74 -0.60 -32.47
CA GLU A 138 -17.75 -2.06 -32.58
C GLU A 138 -17.76 -2.77 -31.21
N ASP A 139 -17.13 -2.19 -30.19
CA ASP A 139 -17.15 -2.73 -28.83
C ASP A 139 -18.49 -2.46 -28.14
N ILE A 140 -19.15 -1.35 -28.45
CA ILE A 140 -20.54 -1.08 -28.04
C ILE A 140 -21.49 -2.12 -28.64
N GLN A 141 -21.32 -2.48 -29.92
CA GLN A 141 -22.13 -3.52 -30.57
C GLN A 141 -21.93 -4.90 -29.93
N LYS A 142 -20.73 -5.25 -29.47
CA LYS A 142 -20.49 -6.49 -28.71
C LYS A 142 -21.14 -6.46 -27.32
N LEU A 143 -21.20 -5.30 -26.68
CA LEU A 143 -21.78 -5.13 -25.34
C LEU A 143 -23.32 -5.18 -25.35
N TYR A 144 -23.96 -4.71 -26.43
CA TYR A 144 -25.43 -4.57 -26.50
C TYR A 144 -26.10 -5.37 -27.62
N GLY A 145 -25.34 -5.98 -28.53
CA GLY A 145 -25.86 -6.68 -29.72
C GLY A 145 -26.26 -8.14 -29.52
N GLY A 146 -26.30 -8.65 -28.28
CA GLY A 146 -26.59 -10.05 -27.98
C GLY A 146 -27.71 -10.26 -26.97
N THR A 147 -28.97 -10.09 -27.39
CA THR A 147 -30.12 -11.00 -27.09
C THR A 147 -31.39 -10.46 -27.77
N THR A 148 -31.77 -11.09 -28.88
CA THR A 148 -33.17 -11.34 -29.26
C THR A 148 -33.26 -12.79 -29.71
#